data_AF-A0A3D1VNK9-F1
#
_entry.id   AF-A0A3D1VNK9-F1
#
_cell.length_a   1.000
_cell.length_b   1.000
_cell.length_c   1.000
_cell.angle_alpha   90.00
_cell.angle_beta   90.00
_cell.angle_gamma   90.00
#
_symmetry.space_group_name_H-M   'P 1'
#
loop_
_entity.id
_entity.type
_entity.pdbx_description
1 polymer ?
#
loop_
_entity_poly.entity_id
_entity_poly.type
_entity_poly.pdbx_seq_one_letter_code
_entity_poly.pdbx_strand_id
1 'polypeptide(L)'
;ILEQAQLFFQKNLEKDPKAIAYIKKRGFNESQISDFGFGFANDSWDELINHLQSSLYSIEQIHLSGLSSKTEKGKSIDFLRDRITIPIRDPRGRIIAFAGRTMGDSQPKYLNTRETNLFKKSHTLFGMDKARHNAKEGLLIVEGYFDVLQLQKLNILQGVAPMGTALTEDHLKVLKRYTHRLIFCFDGDDAGRKAMHSSLKAALPMEFELRLLELPQDEDPDSWSLKLGSEGFKEALIHAPDWTSFILNRLLTGKDLSRLSERMSVFKLMTEFLPYLPKNTESRSLLASLGHQLQIPVSEMNKAMNTSTIKIKNEPQEVSSKVLPKLRLNDLVKEMLFLFSKGHEKDEIRQIPEAWWIELEGSSYLQQALDLEYGDGKREEEIEQVISTIDAQYSSRGAGEYLPNMDGVKRRLEMAYLDRERLSLQRKIQEPATLINPKMLQQLENEISILIKRKSDLLAKDRRTK
;
A
#
# COMPACT_ATOMS: atom_id res chain seq x y z
N ILE A 1 -15.28 -26.35 -8.71
CA ILE A 1 -15.59 -24.91 -8.85
C ILE A 1 -14.34 -24.09 -9.11
N LEU A 2 -13.45 -23.87 -8.13
CA LEU A 2 -12.27 -23.00 -8.32
C LEU A 2 -11.36 -23.44 -9.48
N GLU A 3 -11.11 -24.75 -9.63
CA GLU A 3 -10.37 -25.29 -10.80
C GLU A 3 -11.11 -25.05 -12.14
N GLN A 4 -12.44 -25.08 -12.15
CA GLN A 4 -13.22 -24.77 -13.36
C GLN A 4 -13.15 -23.27 -13.69
N ALA A 5 -13.18 -22.41 -12.67
CA ALA A 5 -12.96 -20.98 -12.84
C ALA A 5 -11.55 -20.67 -13.37
N GLN A 6 -10.53 -21.40 -12.91
CA GLN A 6 -9.16 -21.29 -13.44
C GLN A 6 -9.11 -21.59 -14.93
N LEU A 7 -9.67 -22.72 -15.37
CA LEU A 7 -9.73 -23.11 -16.78
C LEU A 7 -10.49 -22.07 -17.61
N PHE A 8 -11.60 -21.56 -17.08
CA PHE A 8 -12.38 -20.49 -17.71
C PHE A 8 -11.55 -19.22 -17.92
N PHE A 9 -10.86 -18.76 -16.88
CA PHE A 9 -10.03 -17.56 -16.97
C PHE A 9 -8.84 -17.75 -17.93
N GLN A 10 -8.20 -18.92 -17.95
CA GLN A 10 -7.12 -19.22 -18.90
C GLN A 10 -7.61 -19.18 -20.34
N LYS A 11 -8.76 -19.80 -20.62
CA LYS A 11 -9.37 -19.78 -21.95
C LYS A 11 -9.77 -18.37 -22.41
N ASN A 12 -10.16 -17.51 -21.48
CA ASN A 12 -10.43 -16.11 -21.78
C ASN A 12 -9.14 -15.35 -22.09
N LEU A 13 -8.07 -15.60 -21.34
CA LEU A 13 -6.77 -14.98 -21.58
C LEU A 13 -6.23 -15.29 -22.98
N GLU A 14 -6.37 -16.54 -23.44
CA GLU A 14 -5.97 -16.95 -24.80
C GLU A 14 -6.63 -16.11 -25.91
N LYS A 15 -7.83 -15.58 -25.64
CA LYS A 15 -8.61 -14.78 -26.58
C LYS A 15 -8.42 -13.27 -26.44
N ASP A 16 -7.64 -12.81 -25.45
CA ASP A 16 -7.41 -11.39 -25.20
C ASP A 16 -5.93 -11.02 -25.43
N PRO A 17 -5.59 -10.51 -26.64
CA PRO A 17 -4.24 -10.06 -26.95
C PRO A 17 -3.73 -8.93 -26.07
N LYS A 18 -4.62 -8.07 -25.53
CA LYS A 18 -4.22 -6.95 -24.67
C LYS A 18 -3.76 -7.47 -23.31
N ALA A 19 -4.49 -8.42 -22.74
CA ALA A 19 -4.15 -9.08 -21.49
C ALA A 19 -2.84 -9.87 -21.61
N ILE A 20 -2.66 -10.61 -22.71
CA ILE A 20 -1.40 -11.31 -22.99
C ILE A 20 -0.25 -10.31 -23.12
N ALA A 21 -0.42 -9.23 -23.89
CA ALA A 21 0.61 -8.21 -24.07
C ALA A 21 0.98 -7.53 -22.74
N TYR A 22 0.01 -7.31 -21.85
CA TYR A 22 0.26 -6.78 -20.51
C TYR A 22 1.16 -7.71 -19.68
N ILE A 23 0.84 -9.01 -19.63
CA ILE A 23 1.63 -9.99 -18.87
C ILE A 23 3.03 -10.17 -19.50
N LYS A 24 3.14 -10.16 -20.83
CA LYS A 24 4.43 -10.18 -21.53
C LYS A 24 5.28 -8.94 -21.25
N LYS A 25 4.66 -7.75 -21.20
CA LYS A 25 5.34 -6.50 -20.80
C LYS A 25 5.84 -6.54 -19.36
N ARG A 26 5.22 -7.36 -18.51
CA ARG A 26 5.70 -7.69 -17.15
C ARG A 26 6.82 -8.74 -17.13
N GLY A 27 7.27 -9.20 -18.30
CA GLY A 27 8.42 -10.09 -18.43
C GLY A 27 8.09 -11.58 -18.36
N PHE A 28 6.82 -11.98 -18.37
CA PHE A 28 6.46 -13.41 -18.36
C PHE A 28 6.30 -13.94 -19.78
N ASN A 29 6.96 -15.07 -20.07
CA ASN A 29 6.82 -15.76 -21.36
C ASN A 29 5.58 -16.67 -21.38
N GLU A 30 5.28 -17.30 -22.52
CA GLU A 30 4.07 -18.12 -22.69
C GLU A 30 4.05 -19.35 -21.78
N SER A 31 5.19 -20.02 -21.56
CA SER A 31 5.24 -21.16 -20.64
C SER A 31 4.93 -20.71 -19.22
N GLN A 32 5.51 -19.59 -18.79
CA GLN A 32 5.30 -19.01 -17.46
C GLN A 32 3.87 -18.52 -17.26
N ILE A 33 3.25 -17.96 -18.30
CA ILE A 33 1.83 -17.57 -18.27
C ILE A 33 0.97 -18.77 -17.91
N SER A 34 1.22 -19.92 -18.56
CA SER A 34 0.53 -21.18 -18.28
C SER A 34 0.88 -21.75 -16.90
N ASP A 35 2.17 -21.85 -16.58
CA ASP A 35 2.69 -22.49 -15.36
C ASP A 35 2.24 -21.76 -14.08
N PHE A 36 2.22 -20.42 -14.09
CA PHE A 36 1.71 -19.62 -12.99
C PHE A 36 0.19 -19.54 -12.95
N GLY A 37 -0.48 -20.04 -14.00
CA GLY A 37 -1.93 -20.07 -14.08
C GLY A 37 -2.54 -18.69 -14.28
N PHE A 38 -1.87 -17.77 -14.98
CA PHE A 38 -2.49 -16.50 -15.32
C PHE A 38 -3.76 -16.73 -16.14
N GLY A 39 -4.79 -15.94 -15.87
CA GLY A 39 -6.02 -15.92 -16.63
C GLY A 39 -6.55 -14.51 -16.82
N PHE A 40 -7.75 -14.39 -17.40
CA PHE A 40 -8.42 -13.12 -17.61
C PHE A 40 -9.91 -13.22 -17.27
N ALA A 41 -10.38 -12.32 -16.42
CA ALA A 41 -11.79 -12.09 -16.19
C ALA A 41 -12.26 -10.98 -17.15
N ASN A 42 -13.13 -11.33 -18.09
CA ASN A 42 -13.68 -10.39 -19.06
C ASN A 42 -14.46 -9.27 -18.36
N ASP A 43 -14.69 -8.16 -19.07
CA ASP A 43 -15.61 -7.11 -18.63
C ASP A 43 -17.07 -7.56 -18.83
N SER A 44 -17.51 -8.50 -17.99
CA SER A 44 -18.86 -9.05 -18.03
C SER A 44 -19.43 -9.22 -16.62
N TRP A 45 -20.74 -9.05 -16.48
CA TRP A 45 -21.42 -9.10 -15.19
C TRP A 45 -21.71 -10.51 -14.69
N ASP A 46 -21.81 -11.52 -15.54
CA ASP A 46 -22.26 -12.86 -15.15
C ASP A 46 -21.70 -14.00 -16.02
N GLU A 47 -20.63 -13.77 -16.78
CA GLU A 47 -20.08 -14.77 -17.71
C GLU A 47 -19.52 -16.00 -16.98
N LEU A 48 -18.77 -15.79 -15.90
CA LEU A 48 -18.24 -16.87 -15.07
C LEU A 48 -19.38 -17.62 -14.36
N ILE A 49 -20.36 -16.88 -13.82
CA ILE A 49 -21.55 -17.49 -13.21
C ILE A 49 -22.27 -18.39 -14.22
N ASN A 50 -22.56 -17.90 -15.42
CA ASN A 50 -23.24 -18.66 -16.47
C ASN A 50 -22.43 -19.90 -16.87
N HIS A 51 -21.10 -19.76 -16.99
CA HIS A 51 -20.21 -20.89 -17.26
C HIS A 51 -20.25 -21.95 -16.15
N LEU A 52 -20.20 -21.54 -14.88
CA LEU A 52 -20.25 -22.47 -13.75
C LEU A 52 -21.63 -23.12 -13.59
N GLN A 53 -22.72 -22.39 -13.86
CA GLN A 53 -24.07 -22.96 -13.86
C GLN A 53 -24.28 -23.97 -14.99
N SER A 54 -23.75 -23.72 -16.19
CA SER A 54 -23.77 -24.73 -17.26
C SER A 54 -22.92 -25.96 -16.92
N SER A 55 -21.97 -25.82 -16.01
CA SER A 55 -21.20 -26.92 -15.40
C SER A 55 -21.89 -27.55 -14.17
N LEU A 56 -23.21 -27.33 -14.00
CA LEU A 56 -24.07 -27.90 -12.96
C LEU A 56 -23.77 -27.44 -11.51
N TYR A 57 -23.08 -26.31 -11.33
CA TYR A 57 -22.91 -25.71 -10.00
C TYR A 57 -24.10 -24.80 -9.64
N SER A 58 -24.58 -24.90 -8.41
CA SER A 58 -25.65 -24.02 -7.94
C SER A 58 -25.14 -22.60 -7.67
N ILE A 59 -26.02 -21.60 -7.76
CA ILE A 59 -25.65 -20.21 -7.48
C ILE A 59 -25.12 -20.00 -6.06
N GLU A 60 -25.64 -20.79 -5.11
CA GLU A 60 -25.19 -20.80 -3.72
C GLU A 60 -23.76 -21.32 -3.59
N GLN A 61 -23.42 -22.42 -4.28
CA GLN A 61 -22.06 -22.95 -4.29
C GLN A 61 -21.07 -21.95 -4.92
N ILE A 62 -21.49 -21.25 -5.99
CA ILE A 62 -20.68 -20.21 -6.63
C ILE A 62 -20.44 -19.06 -5.64
N HIS A 63 -21.47 -18.64 -4.90
CA HIS A 63 -21.35 -17.61 -3.87
C HIS A 63 -20.41 -18.01 -2.74
N LEU A 64 -20.54 -19.23 -2.21
CA LEU A 64 -19.68 -19.78 -1.15
C LEU A 64 -18.23 -19.92 -1.59
N SER A 65 -17.96 -20.05 -2.90
CA SER A 65 -16.61 -20.07 -3.44
C SER A 65 -15.94 -18.69 -3.51
N GLY A 66 -16.68 -17.61 -3.22
CA GLY A 66 -16.17 -16.24 -3.23
C GLY A 66 -16.00 -15.62 -4.63
N LEU A 67 -16.43 -16.33 -5.67
CA LEU A 67 -16.35 -15.92 -7.08
C LEU A 67 -17.48 -14.98 -7.52
N SER A 68 -18.54 -14.83 -6.73
CA SER A 68 -19.66 -13.93 -7.03
C SER A 68 -19.99 -12.94 -5.92
N SER A 69 -20.56 -11.81 -6.32
CA SER A 69 -21.21 -10.81 -5.46
C SER A 69 -22.72 -10.80 -5.68
N LYS A 70 -23.47 -10.23 -4.74
CA LYS A 70 -24.87 -9.87 -4.93
C LYS A 70 -24.99 -8.36 -5.10
N THR A 71 -25.81 -7.90 -6.02
CA THR A 71 -26.23 -6.50 -6.14
C THR A 71 -27.24 -6.15 -5.05
N GLU A 72 -27.57 -4.87 -4.89
CA GLU A 72 -28.62 -4.39 -3.98
C GLU A 72 -29.98 -5.03 -4.29
N LYS A 73 -30.25 -5.30 -5.57
CA LYS A 73 -31.47 -5.98 -6.04
C LYS A 73 -31.40 -7.51 -5.91
N GLY A 74 -30.34 -8.04 -5.28
CA GLY A 74 -30.15 -9.48 -5.06
C GLY A 74 -29.65 -10.28 -6.28
N LYS A 75 -29.40 -9.64 -7.44
CA LYS A 75 -28.85 -10.34 -8.61
C LYS A 75 -27.40 -10.76 -8.32
N SER A 76 -27.06 -12.00 -8.62
CA SER A 76 -25.67 -12.46 -8.54
C SER A 76 -24.87 -11.99 -9.75
N ILE A 77 -23.65 -11.51 -9.50
CA ILE A 77 -22.72 -10.99 -10.50
C ILE A 77 -21.30 -11.50 -10.24
N ASP A 78 -20.49 -11.57 -11.29
CA ASP A 78 -19.09 -11.97 -11.22
C ASP A 78 -18.30 -11.00 -10.33
N PHE A 79 -17.48 -11.55 -9.44
CA PHE A 79 -16.71 -10.75 -8.49
C PHE A 79 -15.54 -10.03 -9.16
N LEU A 80 -14.78 -10.75 -10.01
CA LEU A 80 -13.68 -10.21 -10.79
C LEU A 80 -14.18 -9.90 -12.21
N ARG A 81 -13.88 -8.70 -12.70
CA ARG A 81 -14.23 -8.20 -14.04
C ARG A 81 -13.11 -7.30 -14.54
N ASP A 82 -12.85 -7.35 -15.85
CA ASP A 82 -11.79 -6.62 -16.55
C ASP A 82 -10.42 -6.69 -15.86
N ARG A 83 -9.99 -7.91 -15.50
CA ARG A 83 -8.80 -8.13 -14.66
C ARG A 83 -8.01 -9.36 -15.09
N ILE A 84 -6.69 -9.22 -15.08
CA ILE A 84 -5.78 -10.38 -15.06
C ILE A 84 -6.03 -11.15 -13.77
N THR A 85 -6.28 -12.45 -13.86
CA THR A 85 -6.49 -13.31 -12.69
C THR A 85 -5.21 -14.08 -12.35
N ILE A 86 -4.93 -14.19 -11.06
CA ILE A 86 -3.81 -14.94 -10.49
C ILE A 86 -4.38 -15.91 -9.46
N PRO A 87 -4.23 -17.23 -9.61
CA PRO A 87 -4.74 -18.20 -8.65
C PRO A 87 -3.96 -18.11 -7.34
N ILE A 88 -4.70 -18.08 -6.24
CA ILE A 88 -4.14 -18.18 -4.90
C ILE A 88 -4.26 -19.64 -4.47
N ARG A 89 -3.12 -20.25 -4.12
CA ARG A 89 -3.02 -21.66 -3.76
C ARG A 89 -2.77 -21.83 -2.27
N ASP A 90 -3.34 -22.88 -1.69
CA ASP A 90 -2.94 -23.33 -0.36
C ASP A 90 -1.53 -23.95 -0.41
N PRO A 91 -0.89 -24.25 0.74
CA PRO A 91 0.43 -24.87 0.74
C PRO A 91 0.48 -26.20 -0.01
N ARG A 92 -0.64 -26.90 -0.25
CA ARG A 92 -0.67 -28.17 -1.01
C ARG A 92 -0.81 -27.94 -2.52
N GLY A 93 -0.91 -26.69 -2.98
CA GLY A 93 -1.05 -26.32 -4.39
C GLY A 93 -2.49 -26.25 -4.89
N ARG A 94 -3.49 -26.45 -4.02
CA ARG A 94 -4.91 -26.41 -4.39
C ARG A 94 -5.37 -24.96 -4.49
N ILE A 95 -6.13 -24.62 -5.54
CA ILE A 95 -6.67 -23.26 -5.69
C ILE A 95 -7.72 -23.02 -4.60
N ILE A 96 -7.56 -21.94 -3.84
CA ILE A 96 -8.46 -21.54 -2.75
C ILE A 96 -9.11 -20.16 -2.95
N ALA A 97 -8.54 -19.33 -3.82
CA ALA A 97 -9.04 -17.99 -4.16
C ALA A 97 -8.38 -17.48 -5.44
N PHE A 98 -8.75 -16.27 -5.87
CA PHE A 98 -8.10 -15.55 -6.97
C PHE A 98 -7.80 -14.11 -6.57
N ALA A 99 -6.69 -13.59 -7.08
CA ALA A 99 -6.42 -12.16 -7.13
C ALA A 99 -6.70 -11.65 -8.55
N GLY A 100 -7.30 -10.47 -8.66
CA GLY A 100 -7.59 -9.78 -9.91
C GLY A 100 -6.85 -8.46 -9.99
N ARG A 101 -6.04 -8.29 -11.04
CA ARG A 101 -5.25 -7.10 -11.28
C ARG A 101 -5.79 -6.32 -12.49
N THR A 102 -6.06 -5.02 -12.30
CA THR A 102 -6.45 -4.13 -13.40
C THR A 102 -5.28 -3.95 -14.39
N MET A 103 -5.61 -3.82 -15.68
CA MET A 103 -4.64 -3.43 -16.71
C MET A 103 -4.55 -1.91 -16.90
N GLY A 104 -5.64 -1.19 -16.58
CA GLY A 104 -5.75 0.27 -16.65
C GLY A 104 -5.81 0.92 -15.27
N ASP A 105 -6.46 2.09 -15.18
CA ASP A 105 -6.46 2.93 -13.97
C ASP A 105 -7.56 2.58 -12.95
N SER A 106 -8.40 1.58 -13.26
CA SER A 106 -9.50 1.13 -12.40
C SER A 106 -9.03 0.75 -10.99
N GLN A 107 -9.63 1.33 -9.97
CA GLN A 107 -9.34 1.01 -8.57
C GLN A 107 -10.29 -0.07 -8.02
N PRO A 108 -9.83 -0.90 -7.06
CA PRO A 108 -8.45 -1.00 -6.59
C PRO A 108 -7.55 -1.70 -7.64
N LYS A 109 -6.25 -1.38 -7.64
CA LYS A 109 -5.24 -2.01 -8.53
C LYS A 109 -5.25 -3.53 -8.43
N TYR A 110 -5.34 -4.06 -7.22
CA TYR A 110 -5.53 -5.47 -6.92
C TYR A 110 -6.82 -5.69 -6.14
N LEU A 111 -7.53 -6.76 -6.49
CA LEU A 111 -8.76 -7.16 -5.87
C LEU A 111 -8.72 -8.67 -5.61
N ASN A 112 -8.75 -9.08 -4.34
CA ASN A 112 -8.84 -10.51 -4.00
C ASN A 112 -10.31 -10.91 -3.94
N THR A 113 -10.63 -12.12 -4.39
CA THR A 113 -11.94 -12.74 -4.17
C THR A 113 -12.34 -12.71 -2.70
N ARG A 114 -13.65 -12.84 -2.44
CA ARG A 114 -14.18 -12.78 -1.08
C ARG A 114 -13.55 -13.85 -0.19
N GLU A 115 -13.48 -13.58 1.11
CA GLU A 115 -13.08 -14.60 2.06
C GLU A 115 -14.09 -15.75 2.07
N THR A 116 -13.56 -16.96 2.28
CA THR A 116 -14.34 -18.19 2.31
C THR A 116 -13.80 -19.10 3.42
N ASN A 117 -14.44 -20.25 3.61
CA ASN A 117 -13.89 -21.28 4.50
C ASN A 117 -12.53 -21.83 4.02
N LEU A 118 -12.21 -21.69 2.73
CA LEU A 118 -10.93 -22.10 2.16
C LEU A 118 -9.90 -20.97 2.15
N PHE A 119 -10.33 -19.72 2.24
CA PHE A 119 -9.48 -18.55 2.04
C PHE A 119 -9.75 -17.47 3.10
N LYS A 120 -8.75 -17.26 3.96
CA LYS A 120 -8.70 -16.15 4.90
C LYS A 120 -7.40 -15.38 4.67
N LYS A 121 -7.50 -14.09 4.37
CA LYS A 121 -6.37 -13.22 4.05
C LYS A 121 -5.38 -13.09 5.19
N SER A 122 -5.85 -13.17 6.43
CA SER A 122 -5.03 -13.05 7.65
C SER A 122 -4.14 -14.28 7.94
N HIS A 123 -4.38 -15.40 7.25
CA HIS A 123 -3.67 -16.68 7.47
C HIS A 123 -2.99 -17.20 6.20
N THR A 124 -3.28 -16.61 5.05
CA THR A 124 -2.83 -17.13 3.77
C THR A 124 -1.71 -16.24 3.26
N LEU A 125 -0.62 -16.87 2.84
CA LEU A 125 0.50 -16.20 2.20
C LEU A 125 0.60 -16.71 0.76
N PHE A 126 0.61 -15.78 -0.19
CA PHE A 126 0.80 -16.13 -1.59
C PHE A 126 2.21 -16.71 -1.80
N GLY A 127 2.35 -17.69 -2.70
CA GLY A 127 3.62 -18.38 -2.98
C GLY A 127 3.97 -19.55 -2.06
N MET A 128 3.18 -19.79 -1.00
CA MET A 128 3.49 -20.81 0.01
C MET A 128 3.48 -22.25 -0.53
N ASP A 129 2.75 -22.51 -1.62
CA ASP A 129 2.73 -23.80 -2.32
C ASP A 129 4.10 -24.20 -2.86
N LYS A 130 4.89 -23.22 -3.32
CA LYS A 130 6.27 -23.41 -3.76
C LYS A 130 7.27 -23.22 -2.61
N ALA A 131 7.08 -22.18 -1.82
CA ALA A 131 8.04 -21.77 -0.78
C ALA A 131 8.21 -22.77 0.35
N ARG A 132 7.17 -23.53 0.71
CA ARG A 132 7.28 -24.56 1.74
C ARG A 132 8.38 -25.60 1.48
N HIS A 133 8.71 -25.85 0.21
CA HIS A 133 9.70 -26.86 -0.16
C HIS A 133 11.14 -26.38 0.11
N ASN A 134 11.34 -25.06 0.20
CA ASN A 134 12.63 -24.41 0.44
C ASN A 134 12.69 -23.73 1.82
N ALA A 135 11.70 -23.97 2.69
CA ALA A 135 11.59 -23.28 3.97
C ALA A 135 12.80 -23.49 4.91
N LYS A 136 13.59 -24.56 4.70
CA LYS A 136 14.85 -24.81 5.41
C LYS A 136 15.90 -23.71 5.20
N GLU A 137 15.89 -23.07 4.04
CA GLU A 137 16.80 -21.96 3.70
C GLU A 137 16.33 -20.64 4.33
N GLY A 138 15.10 -20.62 4.83
CA GLY A 138 14.38 -19.44 5.31
C GLY A 138 13.30 -19.02 4.31
N LEU A 139 12.26 -18.35 4.80
CA LEU A 139 11.20 -17.82 3.94
C LEU A 139 11.40 -16.31 3.73
N LEU A 140 11.32 -15.88 2.48
CA LEU A 140 11.49 -14.50 2.06
C LEU A 140 10.13 -13.81 1.99
N ILE A 141 9.90 -12.80 2.82
CA ILE A 141 8.66 -12.02 2.87
C ILE A 141 8.81 -10.78 2.00
N VAL A 142 7.90 -10.64 1.02
CA VAL A 142 7.78 -9.49 0.10
C VAL A 142 6.37 -8.90 0.12
N GLU A 143 6.10 -7.79 -0.57
CA GLU A 143 4.82 -7.07 -0.48
C GLU A 143 3.72 -7.60 -1.41
N GLY A 144 4.10 -8.07 -2.60
CA GLY A 144 3.17 -8.25 -3.70
C GLY A 144 3.22 -9.61 -4.39
N TYR A 145 2.16 -9.86 -5.16
CA TYR A 145 2.06 -11.05 -6.02
C TYR A 145 3.17 -11.10 -7.08
N PHE A 146 3.45 -9.97 -7.72
CA PHE A 146 4.42 -9.90 -8.81
C PHE A 146 5.84 -10.08 -8.30
N ASP A 147 6.16 -9.56 -7.10
CA ASP A 147 7.42 -9.82 -6.41
C ASP A 147 7.67 -11.32 -6.27
N VAL A 148 6.69 -12.06 -5.73
CA VAL A 148 6.77 -13.52 -5.57
C VAL A 148 6.90 -14.22 -6.93
N LEU A 149 6.09 -13.84 -7.92
CA LEU A 149 6.11 -14.48 -9.24
C LEU A 149 7.43 -14.22 -9.99
N GLN A 150 7.99 -13.02 -9.86
CA GLN A 150 9.26 -12.64 -10.47
C GLN A 150 10.44 -13.38 -9.81
N LEU A 151 10.41 -13.54 -8.48
CA LEU A 151 11.36 -14.39 -7.75
C LEU A 151 11.26 -15.86 -8.20
N GLN A 152 10.05 -16.39 -8.34
CA GLN A 152 9.83 -17.76 -8.80
C GLN A 152 10.34 -17.97 -10.23
N LYS A 153 10.15 -17.00 -11.13
CA LYS A 153 10.72 -17.00 -12.48
C LYS A 153 12.25 -17.10 -12.47
N LEU A 154 12.89 -16.51 -11.47
CA LEU A 154 14.33 -16.58 -11.26
C LEU A 154 14.76 -17.82 -10.45
N ASN A 155 13.87 -18.79 -10.26
CA ASN A 155 14.12 -19.99 -9.45
C ASN A 155 14.50 -19.67 -7.98
N ILE A 156 14.04 -18.54 -7.47
CA ILE A 156 14.11 -18.15 -6.06
C ILE A 156 12.77 -18.52 -5.45
N LEU A 157 12.66 -19.78 -5.03
CA LEU A 157 11.38 -20.39 -4.71
C LEU A 157 10.94 -20.18 -3.27
N GLN A 158 11.66 -19.40 -2.46
CA GLN A 158 11.36 -19.16 -1.04
C GLN A 158 10.50 -17.91 -0.76
N GLY A 159 10.09 -17.18 -1.80
CA GLY A 159 9.31 -15.95 -1.70
C GLY A 159 7.85 -16.19 -1.34
N VAL A 160 7.34 -15.40 -0.39
CA VAL A 160 5.92 -15.36 0.00
C VAL A 160 5.46 -13.93 0.29
N ALA A 161 4.16 -13.65 0.11
CA ALA A 161 3.60 -12.31 0.35
C ALA A 161 2.24 -12.36 1.10
N PRO A 162 2.01 -11.48 2.08
CA PRO A 162 0.68 -11.23 2.62
C PRO A 162 -0.18 -10.50 1.57
N MET A 163 -1.48 -10.76 1.55
CA MET A 163 -2.34 -10.35 0.44
C MET A 163 -3.17 -9.12 0.78
N GLY A 164 -2.62 -7.93 0.51
CA GLY A 164 -3.31 -6.65 0.72
C GLY A 164 -3.50 -6.30 2.20
N THR A 165 -2.66 -6.84 3.07
CA THR A 165 -2.65 -6.63 4.53
C THR A 165 -1.21 -6.59 5.03
N ALA A 166 -0.99 -5.98 6.20
CA ALA A 166 0.29 -6.08 6.88
C ALA A 166 0.54 -7.53 7.34
N LEU A 167 1.81 -7.89 7.58
CA LEU A 167 2.16 -9.18 8.17
C LEU A 167 1.52 -9.30 9.58
N THR A 168 0.72 -10.34 9.80
CA THR A 168 -0.06 -10.54 11.03
C THR A 168 0.62 -11.59 11.91
N GLU A 169 0.24 -11.66 13.18
CA GLU A 169 0.67 -12.75 14.07
C GLU A 169 0.22 -14.11 13.53
N ASP A 170 -0.96 -14.20 12.91
CA ASP A 170 -1.45 -15.45 12.31
C ASP A 170 -0.61 -15.87 11.10
N HIS A 171 -0.16 -14.93 10.26
CA HIS A 171 0.83 -15.22 9.22
C HIS A 171 2.11 -15.77 9.82
N LEU A 172 2.63 -15.14 10.87
CA LEU A 172 3.83 -15.58 11.55
C LEU A 172 3.66 -16.97 12.20
N LYS A 173 2.52 -17.27 12.82
CA LYS A 173 2.19 -18.61 13.32
C LYS A 173 2.20 -19.65 12.20
N VAL A 174 1.64 -19.31 11.04
CA VAL A 174 1.67 -20.18 9.86
C VAL A 174 3.11 -20.43 9.42
N LEU A 175 3.92 -19.38 9.29
CA LEU A 175 5.34 -19.45 8.90
C LEU A 175 6.18 -20.28 9.88
N LYS A 176 5.94 -20.12 11.18
CA LYS A 176 6.67 -20.82 12.26
C LYS A 176 6.56 -22.35 12.15
N ARG A 177 5.49 -22.87 11.53
CA ARG A 177 5.33 -24.31 11.27
C ARG A 177 6.30 -24.86 10.22
N TYR A 178 6.90 -23.98 9.41
CA TYR A 178 7.77 -24.37 8.30
C TYR A 178 9.23 -23.96 8.52
N THR A 179 9.47 -22.83 9.19
CA THR A 179 10.82 -22.33 9.41
C THR A 179 10.94 -21.47 10.66
N HIS A 180 12.15 -21.42 11.21
CA HIS A 180 12.54 -20.44 12.21
C HIS A 180 13.25 -19.23 11.60
N ARG A 181 13.56 -19.24 10.30
CA ARG A 181 14.31 -18.18 9.63
C ARG A 181 13.43 -17.41 8.65
N LEU A 182 13.35 -16.10 8.83
CA LEU A 182 12.66 -15.20 7.90
C LEU A 182 13.65 -14.15 7.37
N ILE A 183 13.49 -13.85 6.09
CA ILE A 183 14.18 -12.76 5.43
C ILE A 183 13.11 -11.77 5.00
N PHE A 184 13.20 -10.52 5.41
CA PHE A 184 12.29 -9.48 4.96
C PHE A 184 12.93 -8.69 3.84
N CYS A 185 12.19 -8.49 2.75
CA CYS A 185 12.59 -7.71 1.58
C CYS A 185 11.37 -6.93 1.10
N PHE A 186 11.26 -5.69 1.56
CA PHE A 186 10.15 -4.78 1.26
C PHE A 186 10.63 -3.69 0.31
N ASP A 187 9.69 -2.89 -0.21
CA ASP A 187 10.00 -1.83 -1.16
C ASP A 187 11.01 -0.84 -0.56
N GLY A 188 11.90 -0.32 -1.39
CA GLY A 188 12.95 0.62 -1.00
C GLY A 188 12.44 2.03 -0.66
N ASP A 189 11.13 2.23 -0.57
CA ASP A 189 10.51 3.51 -0.24
C ASP A 189 10.21 3.65 1.27
N ASP A 190 9.64 4.79 1.68
CA ASP A 190 9.30 5.01 3.09
C ASP A 190 8.17 4.10 3.60
N ALA A 191 7.28 3.64 2.71
CA ALA A 191 6.20 2.74 3.08
C ALA A 191 6.74 1.34 3.36
N GLY A 192 7.61 0.83 2.48
CA GLY A 192 8.28 -0.46 2.66
C GLY A 192 9.19 -0.49 3.89
N ARG A 193 9.93 0.60 4.17
CA ARG A 193 10.68 0.75 5.43
C ARG A 193 9.78 0.70 6.69
N LYS A 194 8.60 1.32 6.65
CA LYS A 194 7.62 1.25 7.76
C LYS A 194 7.02 -0.16 7.89
N ALA A 195 6.78 -0.84 6.77
CA ALA A 195 6.31 -2.22 6.74
C ALA A 195 7.36 -3.18 7.33
N MET A 196 8.64 -2.97 6.99
CA MET A 196 9.79 -3.68 7.55
C MET A 196 9.82 -3.57 9.07
N HIS A 197 9.77 -2.34 9.58
CA HIS A 197 9.80 -2.07 11.01
C HIS A 197 8.60 -2.72 11.73
N SER A 198 7.39 -2.57 11.20
CA SER A 198 6.19 -3.15 11.79
C SER A 198 6.24 -4.68 11.81
N SER A 199 6.74 -5.30 10.73
CA SER A 199 6.92 -6.75 10.63
C SER A 199 7.97 -7.26 11.61
N LEU A 200 9.06 -6.50 11.82
CA LEU A 200 10.09 -6.83 12.79
C LEU A 200 9.52 -6.87 14.22
N LYS A 201 8.75 -5.86 14.62
CA LYS A 201 8.08 -5.82 15.93
C LYS A 201 7.12 -7.00 16.15
N ALA A 202 6.41 -7.42 15.11
CA ALA A 202 5.52 -8.57 15.19
C ALA A 202 6.28 -9.90 15.28
N ALA A 203 7.43 -10.03 14.60
CA ALA A 203 8.17 -11.28 14.51
C ALA A 203 9.17 -11.52 15.66
N LEU A 204 9.72 -10.46 16.27
CA LEU A 204 10.69 -10.56 17.37
C LEU A 204 10.16 -11.36 18.58
N PRO A 205 8.94 -11.12 19.10
CA PRO A 205 8.39 -11.90 20.22
C PRO A 205 8.21 -13.38 19.92
N MET A 206 8.14 -13.74 18.64
CA MET A 206 8.00 -15.11 18.17
C MET A 206 9.34 -15.82 17.95
N GLU A 207 10.47 -15.21 18.33
CA GLU A 207 11.81 -15.81 18.31
C GLU A 207 12.19 -16.39 16.93
N PHE A 208 11.95 -15.63 15.86
CA PHE A 208 12.50 -15.94 14.54
C PHE A 208 13.96 -15.50 14.44
N GLU A 209 14.77 -16.25 13.70
CA GLU A 209 16.01 -15.73 13.10
C GLU A 209 15.61 -14.77 11.98
N LEU A 210 15.79 -13.48 12.20
CA LEU A 210 15.36 -12.43 11.27
C LEU A 210 16.55 -11.81 10.55
N ARG A 211 16.45 -11.76 9.22
CA ARG A 211 17.39 -11.06 8.34
C ARG A 211 16.65 -10.02 7.52
N LEU A 212 17.33 -8.92 7.22
CA LEU A 212 16.72 -7.78 6.55
C LEU A 212 17.51 -7.46 5.28
N LEU A 213 16.87 -7.62 4.12
CA LEU A 213 17.42 -7.22 2.82
C LEU A 213 16.82 -5.86 2.45
N GLU A 214 17.61 -4.79 2.61
CA GLU A 214 17.19 -3.44 2.22
C GLU A 214 17.46 -3.23 0.73
N LEU A 215 16.44 -2.75 0.02
CA LEU A 215 16.52 -2.42 -1.39
C LEU A 215 16.91 -0.95 -1.58
N PRO A 216 17.57 -0.59 -2.70
CA PRO A 216 17.80 0.80 -3.04
C PRO A 216 16.50 1.60 -3.14
N GLN A 217 16.59 2.91 -2.94
CA GLN A 217 15.44 3.80 -3.06
C GLN A 217 14.76 3.63 -4.43
N ASP A 218 13.43 3.56 -4.41
CA ASP A 218 12.56 3.37 -5.58
C ASP A 218 12.68 2.00 -6.30
N GLU A 219 13.37 1.03 -5.70
CA GLU A 219 13.35 -0.37 -6.14
C GLU A 219 12.34 -1.19 -5.34
N ASP A 220 11.74 -2.19 -5.99
CA ASP A 220 10.94 -3.24 -5.38
C ASP A 220 11.59 -4.62 -5.65
N PRO A 221 11.16 -5.71 -5.00
CA PRO A 221 11.75 -7.02 -5.23
C PRO A 221 11.61 -7.49 -6.70
N ASP A 222 10.57 -7.06 -7.41
CA ASP A 222 10.36 -7.32 -8.85
C ASP A 222 11.49 -6.66 -9.68
N SER A 223 11.65 -5.34 -9.61
CA SER A 223 12.65 -4.57 -10.35
C SER A 223 14.08 -4.94 -9.97
N TRP A 224 14.34 -5.16 -8.68
CA TRP A 224 15.68 -5.44 -8.19
C TRP A 224 16.15 -6.84 -8.56
N SER A 225 15.27 -7.85 -8.47
CA SER A 225 15.60 -9.21 -8.87
C SER A 225 15.86 -9.33 -10.37
N LEU A 226 15.17 -8.53 -11.19
CA LEU A 226 15.45 -8.41 -12.63
C LEU A 226 16.85 -7.83 -12.90
N LYS A 227 17.29 -6.84 -12.12
CA LYS A 227 18.61 -6.20 -12.28
C LYS A 227 19.76 -7.12 -11.86
N LEU A 228 19.61 -7.82 -10.73
CA LEU A 228 20.66 -8.70 -10.20
C LEU A 228 20.69 -10.08 -10.87
N GLY A 229 19.57 -10.53 -11.44
CA GLY A 229 19.40 -11.90 -11.89
C GLY A 229 19.34 -12.90 -10.73
N SER A 230 19.21 -14.19 -11.07
CA SER A 230 19.03 -15.26 -10.08
C SER A 230 20.18 -15.34 -9.08
N GLU A 231 21.42 -15.42 -9.60
CA GLU A 231 22.60 -15.65 -8.78
C GLU A 231 22.95 -14.42 -7.92
N GLY A 232 22.86 -13.22 -8.48
CA GLY A 232 23.10 -11.99 -7.72
C GLY A 232 22.08 -11.79 -6.59
N PHE A 233 20.81 -12.12 -6.82
CA PHE A 233 19.79 -12.00 -5.79
C PHE A 233 19.93 -13.08 -4.70
N LYS A 234 20.29 -14.32 -5.06
CA LYS A 234 20.61 -15.37 -4.06
C LYS A 234 21.80 -14.98 -3.19
N GLU A 235 22.83 -14.41 -3.78
CA GLU A 235 23.98 -13.90 -3.05
C GLU A 235 23.57 -12.79 -2.07
N ALA A 236 22.73 -11.86 -2.52
CA ALA A 236 22.17 -10.81 -1.67
C ALA A 236 21.36 -11.38 -0.48
N LEU A 237 20.62 -12.47 -0.67
CA LEU A 237 19.88 -13.15 0.41
C LEU A 237 20.81 -13.83 1.43
N ILE A 238 21.91 -14.43 0.97
CA ILE A 238 22.92 -15.06 1.84
C ILE A 238 23.59 -14.00 2.72
N HIS A 239 23.89 -12.84 2.13
CA HIS A 239 24.55 -11.71 2.79
C HIS A 239 23.60 -10.75 3.50
N ALA A 240 22.29 -11.00 3.47
CA ALA A 240 21.31 -10.19 4.18
C ALA A 240 21.68 -10.16 5.68
N PRO A 241 21.94 -8.96 6.26
CA PRO A 241 22.35 -8.83 7.64
C PRO A 241 21.26 -9.34 8.59
N ASP A 242 21.67 -9.86 9.74
CA ASP A 242 20.75 -10.10 10.83
C ASP A 242 20.10 -8.79 11.30
N TRP A 243 18.90 -8.90 11.85
CA TRP A 243 18.12 -7.73 12.27
C TRP A 243 18.85 -6.86 13.29
N THR A 244 19.69 -7.46 14.15
CA THR A 244 20.43 -6.71 15.18
C THR A 244 21.47 -5.83 14.51
N SER A 245 22.37 -6.42 13.71
CA SER A 245 23.39 -5.70 12.96
C SER A 245 22.79 -4.60 12.08
N PHE A 246 21.65 -4.89 11.43
CA PHE A 246 20.94 -3.92 10.61
C PHE A 246 20.46 -2.71 11.40
N ILE A 247 19.72 -2.94 12.49
CA ILE A 247 19.18 -1.85 13.32
C ILE A 247 20.32 -1.05 13.94
N LEU A 248 21.37 -1.70 14.46
CA LEU A 248 22.51 -1.02 15.03
C LEU A 248 23.25 -0.15 14.02
N ASN A 249 23.54 -0.68 12.84
CA ASN A 249 24.17 0.12 11.79
C ASN A 249 23.33 1.36 11.48
N ARG A 250 22.02 1.21 11.32
CA ARG A 250 21.11 2.32 11.04
C ARG A 250 21.08 3.37 12.16
N LEU A 251 21.07 2.94 13.40
CA LEU A 251 21.02 3.83 14.56
C LEU A 251 22.35 4.57 14.79
N LEU A 252 23.47 3.92 14.50
CA LEU A 252 24.82 4.44 14.72
C LEU A 252 25.35 5.26 13.55
N THR A 253 24.81 5.08 12.34
CA THR A 253 25.26 5.80 11.14
C THR A 253 25.15 7.30 11.32
N GLY A 254 26.27 8.00 11.12
CA GLY A 254 26.35 9.46 11.25
C GLY A 254 26.26 9.97 12.70
N LYS A 255 26.44 9.11 13.71
CA LYS A 255 26.45 9.47 15.12
C LYS A 255 27.85 9.37 15.74
N ASP A 256 28.22 10.39 16.51
CA ASP A 256 29.40 10.45 17.34
C ASP A 256 29.05 10.05 18.78
N LEU A 257 29.34 8.80 19.13
CA LEU A 257 29.07 8.24 20.47
C LEU A 257 29.91 8.87 21.59
N SER A 258 30.91 9.71 21.29
CA SER A 258 31.58 10.49 22.34
C SER A 258 30.64 11.55 22.94
N ARG A 259 29.64 12.00 22.18
CA ARG A 259 28.68 13.03 22.58
C ARG A 259 27.47 12.43 23.29
N LEU A 260 27.20 12.90 24.50
CA LEU A 260 26.07 12.43 25.31
C LEU A 260 24.72 12.58 24.58
N SER A 261 24.48 13.72 23.93
CA SER A 261 23.24 13.97 23.19
C SER A 261 22.98 12.93 22.10
N GLU A 262 24.02 12.54 21.37
CA GLU A 262 23.93 11.57 20.30
C GLU A 262 23.73 10.15 20.85
N ARG A 263 24.44 9.77 21.92
CA ARG A 263 24.17 8.50 22.64
C ARG A 263 22.73 8.41 23.15
N MET A 264 22.21 9.48 23.75
CA MET A 264 20.83 9.52 24.22
C MET A 264 19.82 9.47 23.08
N SER A 265 20.15 10.05 21.92
CA SER A 265 19.30 9.95 20.72
C SER A 265 19.20 8.51 20.21
N VAL A 266 20.33 7.78 20.18
CA VAL A 266 20.37 6.37 19.81
C VAL A 266 19.56 5.53 20.79
N PHE A 267 19.77 5.72 22.10
CA PHE A 267 19.02 5.02 23.12
C PHE A 267 17.51 5.25 23.01
N LYS A 268 17.08 6.50 22.81
CA LYS A 268 15.66 6.83 22.61
C LYS A 268 15.07 6.08 21.42
N LEU A 269 15.76 6.02 20.29
CA LEU A 269 15.31 5.25 19.13
C LEU A 269 15.28 3.75 19.42
N MET A 270 16.25 3.22 20.17
CA MET A 270 16.24 1.81 20.57
C MET A 270 15.06 1.43 21.45
N THR A 271 14.60 2.34 22.33
CA THR A 271 13.46 2.05 23.22
C THR A 271 12.18 1.69 22.46
N GLU A 272 12.11 1.97 21.16
CA GLU A 272 11.03 1.54 20.29
C GLU A 272 11.01 0.01 20.03
N PHE A 273 12.18 -0.64 20.04
CA PHE A 273 12.34 -2.07 19.75
C PHE A 273 12.52 -2.93 21.00
N LEU A 274 13.18 -2.38 22.05
CA LEU A 274 13.50 -3.15 23.26
C LEU A 274 12.29 -3.88 23.88
N PRO A 275 11.07 -3.32 23.94
CA PRO A 275 9.91 -4.01 24.50
C PRO A 275 9.47 -5.25 23.73
N TYR A 276 9.85 -5.38 22.46
CA TYR A 276 9.48 -6.51 21.59
C TYR A 276 10.51 -7.64 21.60
N LEU A 277 11.68 -7.43 22.23
CA LEU A 277 12.71 -8.45 22.31
C LEU A 277 12.26 -9.63 23.18
N PRO A 278 12.56 -10.87 22.78
CA PRO A 278 12.26 -12.03 23.59
C PRO A 278 13.05 -11.97 24.90
N LYS A 279 12.43 -12.38 26.01
CA LYS A 279 13.05 -12.29 27.35
C LYS A 279 14.00 -13.46 27.63
N ASN A 280 14.93 -13.70 26.72
CA ASN A 280 15.89 -14.79 26.74
C ASN A 280 17.34 -14.30 26.95
N THR A 281 18.29 -15.24 27.06
CA THR A 281 19.70 -14.94 27.34
C THR A 281 20.36 -14.15 26.21
N GLU A 282 20.00 -14.43 24.96
CA GLU A 282 20.54 -13.74 23.77
C GLU A 282 20.19 -12.25 23.81
N SER A 283 18.92 -11.91 24.06
CA SER A 283 18.49 -10.51 24.17
C SER A 283 19.15 -9.81 25.36
N ARG A 284 19.37 -10.49 26.49
CA ARG A 284 20.12 -9.92 27.62
C ARG A 284 21.58 -9.64 27.27
N SER A 285 22.22 -10.54 26.54
CA SER A 285 23.60 -10.35 26.06
C SER A 285 23.68 -9.16 25.09
N LEU A 286 22.71 -9.04 24.18
CA LEU A 286 22.59 -7.91 23.27
C LEU A 286 22.44 -6.59 24.06
N LEU A 287 21.50 -6.53 25.01
CA LEU A 287 21.30 -5.35 25.85
C LEU A 287 22.55 -4.96 26.63
N ALA A 288 23.32 -5.93 27.12
CA ALA A 288 24.58 -5.66 27.82
C ALA A 288 25.64 -5.07 26.89
N SER A 289 25.81 -5.64 25.68
CA SER A 289 26.72 -5.12 24.65
C SER A 289 26.37 -3.68 24.26
N LEU A 290 25.08 -3.42 24.05
CA LEU A 290 24.58 -2.09 23.66
C LEU A 290 24.67 -1.07 24.79
N GLY A 291 24.35 -1.48 26.02
CA GLY A 291 24.54 -0.63 27.20
C GLY A 291 26.01 -0.21 27.34
N HIS A 292 26.95 -1.14 27.13
CA HIS A 292 28.38 -0.84 27.14
C HIS A 292 28.76 0.16 26.03
N GLN A 293 28.35 -0.07 24.77
CA GLN A 293 28.65 0.83 23.66
C GLN A 293 28.06 2.24 23.84
N LEU A 294 26.85 2.35 24.38
CA LEU A 294 26.17 3.62 24.62
C LEU A 294 26.54 4.26 25.98
N GLN A 295 27.37 3.62 26.78
CA GLN A 295 27.67 4.04 28.16
C GLN A 295 26.39 4.23 28.99
N ILE A 296 25.41 3.35 28.79
CA ILE A 296 24.13 3.34 29.50
C ILE A 296 24.10 2.14 30.43
N PRO A 297 23.79 2.32 31.73
CA PRO A 297 23.69 1.21 32.66
C PRO A 297 22.72 0.14 32.17
N VAL A 298 23.12 -1.14 32.27
CA VAL A 298 22.28 -2.28 31.87
C VAL A 298 20.95 -2.30 32.64
N SER A 299 20.89 -1.73 33.84
CA SER A 299 19.65 -1.52 34.58
C SER A 299 18.65 -0.64 33.84
N GLU A 300 19.10 0.44 33.17
CA GLU A 300 18.24 1.31 32.37
C GLU A 300 17.80 0.63 31.07
N MET A 301 18.70 -0.14 30.44
CA MET A 301 18.37 -0.99 29.29
C MET A 301 17.28 -2.01 29.64
N ASN A 302 17.40 -2.66 30.79
CA ASN A 302 16.42 -3.61 31.30
C ASN A 302 15.10 -2.94 31.68
N LYS A 303 15.11 -1.72 32.23
CA LYS A 303 13.89 -0.94 32.48
C LYS A 303 13.18 -0.62 31.17
N ALA A 304 13.90 -0.20 30.13
CA ALA A 304 13.32 0.09 28.82
C ALA A 304 12.72 -1.17 28.17
N MET A 305 13.37 -2.34 28.28
CA MET A 305 12.82 -3.63 27.82
C MET A 305 11.57 -4.05 28.62
N ASN A 306 11.52 -3.77 29.93
CA ASN A 306 10.41 -4.14 30.80
C ASN A 306 9.34 -3.06 30.94
N THR A 307 9.51 -1.90 30.31
CA THR A 307 8.48 -0.87 30.26
C THR A 307 7.30 -1.50 29.57
N SER A 308 6.21 -1.70 30.31
CA SER A 308 5.03 -2.42 29.86
C SER A 308 4.71 -2.02 28.44
N THR A 309 4.89 -2.95 27.51
CA THR A 309 4.17 -2.93 26.25
C THR A 309 2.73 -2.61 26.61
N ILE A 310 2.29 -1.41 26.20
CA ILE A 310 0.90 -1.15 25.86
C ILE A 310 0.37 -2.46 25.31
N LYS A 311 -0.68 -3.00 25.96
CA LYS A 311 -1.40 -4.20 25.55
C LYS A 311 -1.21 -4.37 24.04
N ILE A 312 -0.60 -5.47 23.60
CA ILE A 312 -1.04 -6.02 22.33
C ILE A 312 -2.52 -6.20 22.59
N LYS A 313 -3.34 -5.25 22.10
CA LYS A 313 -4.78 -5.38 22.11
C LYS A 313 -5.02 -6.56 21.17
N ASN A 314 -4.98 -7.75 21.75
CA ASN A 314 -5.73 -8.91 21.31
C ASN A 314 -7.21 -8.62 21.62
N GLU A 315 -7.72 -7.48 21.14
CA GLU A 315 -9.04 -7.55 20.54
C GLU A 315 -8.77 -8.28 19.22
N PRO A 316 -9.56 -9.30 18.82
CA PRO A 316 -9.90 -9.28 17.41
C PRO A 316 -10.48 -7.89 17.22
N GLN A 317 -9.67 -6.97 16.68
CA GLN A 317 -10.27 -6.17 15.66
C GLN A 317 -10.73 -7.22 14.64
N GLU A 318 -11.98 -7.66 14.79
CA GLU A 318 -12.90 -7.28 13.76
C GLU A 318 -12.52 -5.84 13.43
N VAL A 319 -11.65 -5.72 12.43
CA VAL A 319 -11.87 -4.74 11.42
C VAL A 319 -13.28 -5.10 10.94
N SER A 320 -14.29 -4.64 11.70
CA SER A 320 -15.50 -4.13 11.13
C SER A 320 -14.97 -3.39 9.94
N SER A 321 -15.21 -4.01 8.79
CA SER A 321 -14.74 -3.60 7.50
C SER A 321 -15.39 -2.26 7.21
N LYS A 322 -14.87 -1.23 7.84
CA LYS A 322 -14.76 0.12 7.34
C LYS A 322 -13.27 0.35 7.27
N VAL A 323 -12.63 -0.40 6.36
CA VAL A 323 -11.43 0.10 5.68
C VAL A 323 -11.90 1.40 5.03
N LEU A 324 -11.74 2.50 5.75
CA LEU A 324 -11.67 3.79 5.07
C LEU A 324 -10.49 3.65 4.10
N PRO A 325 -10.71 3.91 2.81
CA PRO A 325 -9.69 3.70 1.80
C PRO A 325 -8.41 4.41 2.22
N LYS A 326 -7.24 3.92 1.79
CA LYS A 326 -6.03 4.76 1.73
C LYS A 326 -6.43 6.00 0.93
N LEU A 327 -6.89 7.02 1.63
CA LEU A 327 -7.53 8.19 1.07
C LEU A 327 -6.41 8.92 0.36
N ARG A 328 -6.36 8.74 -0.96
CA ARG A 328 -5.53 9.57 -1.82
C ARG A 328 -6.19 10.93 -1.86
N LEU A 329 -5.96 11.70 -0.80
CA LEU A 329 -6.37 13.09 -0.73
C LEU A 329 -5.21 13.91 -1.30
N ASN A 330 -5.52 14.80 -2.22
CA ASN A 330 -4.62 15.88 -2.57
C ASN A 330 -4.25 16.66 -1.30
N ASP A 331 -3.01 17.11 -1.18
CA ASP A 331 -2.56 17.78 0.05
C ASP A 331 -3.35 19.06 0.34
N LEU A 332 -3.81 19.79 -0.68
CA LEU A 332 -4.70 20.95 -0.48
C LEU A 332 -6.07 20.54 0.06
N VAL A 333 -6.58 19.37 -0.34
CA VAL A 333 -7.83 18.81 0.20
C VAL A 333 -7.66 18.39 1.66
N LYS A 334 -6.52 17.78 2.01
CA LYS A 334 -6.19 17.46 3.42
C LYS A 334 -6.11 18.72 4.28
N GLU A 335 -5.46 19.76 3.78
CA GLU A 335 -5.32 21.03 4.49
C GLU A 335 -6.68 21.73 4.67
N MET A 336 -7.57 21.69 3.66
CA MET A 336 -8.93 22.21 3.79
C MET A 336 -9.77 21.41 4.81
N LEU A 337 -9.68 20.09 4.81
CA LEU A 337 -10.36 19.22 5.79
C LEU A 337 -9.82 19.42 7.21
N PHE A 338 -8.52 19.69 7.34
CA PHE A 338 -7.91 20.07 8.62
C PHE A 338 -8.38 21.45 9.09
N LEU A 339 -8.43 22.44 8.22
CA LEU A 339 -8.93 23.77 8.58
C LEU A 339 -10.41 23.69 8.99
N PHE A 340 -11.19 22.84 8.31
CA PHE A 340 -12.56 22.51 8.69
C PHE A 340 -12.66 21.86 10.08
N SER A 341 -11.73 20.95 10.45
CA SER A 341 -11.73 20.28 11.77
C SER A 341 -11.50 21.25 12.94
N LYS A 342 -10.71 22.30 12.74
CA LYS A 342 -10.35 23.29 13.76
C LYS A 342 -11.42 24.36 14.00
N GLY A 343 -12.60 24.23 13.38
CA GLY A 343 -13.70 25.16 13.58
C GLY A 343 -13.47 26.53 12.90
N HIS A 344 -12.55 26.61 11.93
CA HIS A 344 -12.51 27.76 11.03
C HIS A 344 -13.83 27.81 10.23
N GLU A 345 -14.36 29.02 10.07
CA GLU A 345 -15.72 29.29 9.59
C GLU A 345 -16.02 28.49 8.32
N LYS A 346 -16.97 27.53 8.41
CA LYS A 346 -17.48 26.76 7.26
C LYS A 346 -17.78 27.67 6.06
N ASP A 347 -18.15 28.91 6.34
CA ASP A 347 -18.46 29.96 5.39
C ASP A 347 -17.24 30.44 4.57
N GLU A 348 -16.02 30.44 5.13
CA GLU A 348 -14.82 30.83 4.40
C GLU A 348 -14.35 29.79 3.38
N ILE A 349 -14.54 28.49 3.67
CA ILE A 349 -14.25 27.41 2.72
C ILE A 349 -15.32 27.41 1.62
N ARG A 350 -16.60 27.64 1.97
CA ARG A 350 -17.70 27.80 1.00
C ARG A 350 -17.53 28.99 0.05
N GLN A 351 -16.79 30.02 0.47
CA GLN A 351 -16.43 31.16 -0.39
C GLN A 351 -15.35 30.84 -1.42
N ILE A 352 -14.63 29.72 -1.30
CA ILE A 352 -13.65 29.29 -2.31
C ILE A 352 -14.41 28.76 -3.53
N PRO A 353 -14.14 29.26 -4.75
CA PRO A 353 -14.80 28.77 -5.95
C PRO A 353 -14.65 27.25 -6.10
N GLU A 354 -15.77 26.54 -6.25
CA GLU A 354 -15.82 25.08 -6.34
C GLU A 354 -14.89 24.52 -7.43
N ALA A 355 -14.83 25.19 -8.58
CA ALA A 355 -13.96 24.85 -9.70
C ALA A 355 -12.46 24.72 -9.32
N TRP A 356 -12.03 25.38 -8.24
CA TRP A 356 -10.63 25.33 -7.81
C TRP A 356 -10.23 24.00 -7.20
N TRP A 357 -11.18 23.29 -6.60
CA TRP A 357 -10.89 22.10 -5.80
C TRP A 357 -11.72 20.87 -6.18
N ILE A 358 -12.83 21.00 -6.91
CA ILE A 358 -13.73 19.87 -7.21
C ILE A 358 -13.08 18.75 -8.02
N GLU A 359 -12.08 19.07 -8.85
CA GLU A 359 -11.31 18.10 -9.64
C GLU A 359 -10.11 17.49 -8.87
N LEU A 360 -9.82 17.96 -7.65
CA LEU A 360 -8.71 17.44 -6.86
C LEU A 360 -9.06 16.07 -6.28
N GLU A 361 -8.05 15.21 -6.19
CA GLU A 361 -8.22 13.86 -5.63
C GLU A 361 -8.74 13.94 -4.18
N GLY A 362 -9.90 13.31 -3.95
CA GLY A 362 -10.57 13.32 -2.65
C GLY A 362 -11.44 14.55 -2.35
N SER A 363 -11.70 15.42 -3.33
CA SER A 363 -12.64 16.54 -3.24
C SER A 363 -14.04 16.14 -2.76
N SER A 364 -14.49 14.91 -3.06
CA SER A 364 -15.76 14.36 -2.61
C SER A 364 -15.92 14.35 -1.09
N TYR A 365 -14.83 14.16 -0.34
CA TYR A 365 -14.86 14.18 1.12
C TYR A 365 -14.99 15.60 1.65
N LEU A 366 -14.40 16.58 0.98
CA LEU A 366 -14.58 17.99 1.30
C LEU A 366 -16.00 18.47 0.97
N GLN A 367 -16.52 18.11 -0.21
CA GLN A 367 -17.90 18.41 -0.59
C GLN A 367 -18.87 17.85 0.46
N GLN A 368 -18.72 16.57 0.81
CA GLN A 368 -19.53 15.95 1.85
C GLN A 368 -19.39 16.65 3.21
N ALA A 369 -18.19 17.05 3.62
CA ALA A 369 -17.98 17.80 4.86
C ALA A 369 -18.68 19.18 4.85
N LEU A 370 -18.71 19.86 3.71
CA LEU A 370 -19.40 21.15 3.54
C LEU A 370 -20.93 21.02 3.48
N ASP A 371 -21.42 19.88 2.97
CA ASP A 371 -22.84 19.53 2.85
C ASP A 371 -23.45 19.00 4.16
N LEU A 372 -22.63 18.78 5.21
CA LEU A 372 -23.10 18.36 6.55
C LEU A 372 -23.90 19.49 7.23
N GLU A 373 -25.18 19.56 6.86
CA GLU A 373 -26.27 20.18 7.60
C GLU A 373 -27.25 19.07 8.00
N TYR A 374 -27.10 18.57 9.24
CA TYR A 374 -27.97 17.65 9.99
C TYR A 374 -28.83 16.63 9.20
N GLY A 375 -28.52 15.32 9.32
CA GLY A 375 -29.59 14.31 9.30
C GLY A 375 -29.39 12.97 8.56
N ASP A 376 -28.18 12.44 8.36
CA ASP A 376 -28.02 11.05 7.87
C ASP A 376 -26.80 10.33 8.49
N GLY A 377 -27.04 9.67 9.62
CA GLY A 377 -26.03 9.19 10.56
C GLY A 377 -25.07 8.08 10.08
N LYS A 378 -25.21 7.56 8.85
CA LYS A 378 -24.21 6.62 8.28
C LYS A 378 -23.13 7.30 7.44
N ARG A 379 -23.44 8.44 6.80
CA ARG A 379 -22.45 9.23 6.04
C ARG A 379 -21.62 10.13 6.95
N GLU A 380 -22.22 10.60 8.04
CA GLU A 380 -21.55 11.36 9.11
C GLU A 380 -20.34 10.59 9.68
N GLU A 381 -20.51 9.30 9.99
CA GLU A 381 -19.46 8.49 10.63
C GLU A 381 -18.21 8.30 9.74
N GLU A 382 -18.37 8.20 8.41
CA GLU A 382 -17.25 8.04 7.48
C GLU A 382 -16.44 9.34 7.39
N ILE A 383 -17.11 10.47 7.23
CA ILE A 383 -16.47 11.79 7.11
C ILE A 383 -15.82 12.21 8.42
N GLU A 384 -16.48 11.99 9.56
CA GLU A 384 -15.93 12.26 10.89
C GLU A 384 -14.64 11.47 11.13
N GLN A 385 -14.58 10.21 10.70
CA GLN A 385 -13.36 9.40 10.78
C GLN A 385 -12.24 9.96 9.88
N VAL A 386 -12.56 10.43 8.67
CA VAL A 386 -11.58 11.09 7.78
C VAL A 386 -11.04 12.37 8.41
N ILE A 387 -11.92 13.24 8.91
CA ILE A 387 -11.57 14.51 9.54
C ILE A 387 -10.73 14.25 10.80
N SER A 388 -11.14 13.32 11.67
CA SER A 388 -10.40 12.95 12.88
C SER A 388 -8.99 12.42 12.57
N THR A 389 -8.86 11.61 11.52
CA THR A 389 -7.56 11.08 11.08
C THR A 389 -6.63 12.19 10.61
N ILE A 390 -7.15 13.13 9.80
CA ILE A 390 -6.39 14.29 9.31
C ILE A 390 -6.01 15.20 10.48
N ASP A 391 -6.93 15.44 11.41
CA ASP A 391 -6.68 16.26 12.60
C ASP A 391 -5.54 15.72 13.46
N ALA A 392 -5.52 14.40 13.67
CA ALA A 392 -4.45 13.72 14.40
C ALA A 392 -3.10 13.82 13.67
N GLN A 393 -3.08 13.70 12.34
CA GLN A 393 -1.85 13.82 11.54
C GLN A 393 -1.20 15.20 11.70
N TYR A 394 -1.98 16.27 11.58
CA TYR A 394 -1.45 17.64 11.72
C TYR A 394 -1.17 18.03 13.17
N SER A 395 -1.94 17.53 14.14
CA SER A 395 -1.72 17.81 15.56
C SER A 395 -0.53 17.07 16.15
N SER A 396 -0.07 15.97 15.51
CA SER A 396 1.12 15.20 15.91
C SER A 396 2.46 15.79 15.44
N ARG A 397 2.42 16.87 14.64
CA ARG A 397 3.60 17.56 14.12
C ARG A 397 4.31 18.34 15.23
N GLY A 398 5.64 18.35 15.21
CA GLY A 398 6.45 18.99 16.26
C GLY A 398 6.29 20.51 16.31
N ALA A 399 6.58 21.11 17.47
CA ALA A 399 6.60 22.56 17.62
C ALA A 399 7.61 23.18 16.64
N GLY A 400 7.12 23.96 15.67
CA GLY A 400 7.92 24.59 14.61
C GLY A 400 7.62 24.11 13.19
N GLU A 401 6.79 23.08 13.02
CA GLU A 401 6.33 22.65 11.69
C GLU A 401 5.19 23.53 11.13
N TYR A 402 5.14 23.68 9.80
CA TYR A 402 4.12 24.48 9.11
C TYR A 402 2.72 23.91 9.36
N LEU A 403 1.85 24.73 9.96
CA LEU A 403 0.41 24.54 10.00
C LEU A 403 -0.24 25.32 8.85
N PRO A 404 -1.14 24.70 8.08
CA PRO A 404 -1.83 25.39 7.00
C PRO A 404 -2.70 26.52 7.55
N ASN A 405 -2.84 27.59 6.78
CA ASN A 405 -3.74 28.70 7.05
C ASN A 405 -4.60 29.01 5.81
N MET A 406 -5.78 29.60 6.03
CA MET A 406 -6.78 29.83 4.98
C MET A 406 -6.23 30.61 3.77
N ASP A 407 -5.50 31.69 4.02
CA ASP A 407 -4.96 32.55 2.96
C ASP A 407 -3.93 31.83 2.09
N GLY A 408 -3.04 31.04 2.71
CA GLY A 408 -2.04 30.23 2.01
C GLY A 408 -2.67 29.09 1.20
N VAL A 409 -3.75 28.50 1.70
CA VAL A 409 -4.51 27.45 1.01
C VAL A 409 -5.27 28.04 -0.18
N LYS A 410 -6.00 29.15 0.00
CA LYS A 410 -6.72 29.86 -1.08
C LYS A 410 -5.81 30.21 -2.25
N ARG A 411 -4.62 30.78 -1.97
CA ARG A 411 -3.63 31.11 -3.01
C ARG A 411 -3.15 29.88 -3.77
N ARG A 412 -2.81 28.80 -3.07
CA ARG A 412 -2.32 27.56 -3.72
C ARG A 412 -3.42 26.85 -4.53
N LEU A 413 -4.67 26.91 -4.08
CA LEU A 413 -5.83 26.42 -4.83
C LEU A 413 -6.04 27.22 -6.12
N GLU A 414 -6.01 28.55 -6.05
CA GLU A 414 -6.10 29.41 -7.23
C GLU A 414 -4.98 29.08 -8.23
N MET A 415 -3.75 28.95 -7.77
CA MET A 415 -2.61 28.60 -8.63
C MET A 415 -2.78 27.22 -9.28
N ALA A 416 -3.24 26.22 -8.53
CA ALA A 416 -3.49 24.87 -9.04
C ALA A 416 -4.60 24.87 -10.10
N TYR A 417 -5.65 25.66 -9.88
CA TYR A 417 -6.73 25.87 -10.86
C TYR A 417 -6.22 26.53 -12.14
N LEU A 418 -5.48 27.64 -12.02
CA LEU A 418 -4.92 28.34 -13.18
C LEU A 418 -4.02 27.45 -14.04
N ASP A 419 -3.26 26.53 -13.41
CA ASP A 419 -2.45 25.55 -14.13
C ASP A 419 -3.30 24.53 -14.89
N ARG A 420 -4.37 24.00 -14.28
CA ARG A 420 -5.29 23.06 -14.95
C ARG A 420 -5.99 23.72 -16.12
N GLU A 421 -6.50 24.94 -15.93
CA GLU A 421 -7.19 25.68 -16.99
C GLU A 421 -6.25 26.00 -18.14
N ARG A 422 -5.01 26.42 -17.84
CA ARG A 422 -3.98 26.64 -18.86
C ARG A 422 -3.72 25.38 -19.69
N LEU A 423 -3.57 24.22 -19.03
CA LEU A 423 -3.35 22.95 -19.71
C LEU A 423 -4.56 22.54 -20.57
N SER A 424 -5.78 22.81 -20.11
CA SER A 424 -7.02 22.60 -20.88
C SER A 424 -7.02 23.44 -22.16
N LEU A 425 -6.73 24.74 -22.06
CA LEU A 425 -6.63 25.62 -23.22
C LEU A 425 -5.47 25.24 -24.16
N GLN A 426 -4.33 24.80 -23.62
CA GLN A 426 -3.20 24.31 -24.43
C GLN A 426 -3.55 23.06 -25.24
N ARG A 427 -4.38 22.16 -24.69
CA ARG A 427 -4.90 21.00 -25.44
C ARG A 427 -5.84 21.44 -26.55
N LYS A 428 -6.74 22.40 -26.29
CA LYS A 428 -7.64 22.95 -27.31
C LYS A 428 -6.88 23.58 -28.48
N ILE A 429 -5.76 24.25 -28.22
CA ILE A 429 -4.88 24.78 -29.29
C ILE A 429 -4.36 23.68 -30.24
N GLN A 430 -4.13 22.47 -29.72
CA GLN A 430 -3.61 21.35 -30.51
C GLN A 430 -4.69 20.62 -31.33
N GLU A 431 -5.97 20.97 -31.15
CA GLU A 431 -7.06 20.33 -31.88
C GLU A 431 -7.06 20.76 -33.36
N PRO A 432 -7.22 19.82 -34.32
CA PRO A 432 -7.22 20.14 -35.75
C PRO A 432 -8.24 21.22 -36.14
N ALA A 433 -9.39 21.26 -35.45
CA ALA A 433 -10.45 22.25 -35.67
C ALA A 433 -10.05 23.68 -35.24
N THR A 434 -9.15 23.81 -34.28
CA THR A 434 -8.66 25.10 -33.77
C THR A 434 -7.50 25.63 -34.63
N LEU A 435 -6.62 24.74 -35.11
CA LEU A 435 -5.49 25.09 -35.97
C LEU A 435 -5.91 25.70 -37.32
N ILE A 436 -7.09 25.33 -37.82
CA ILE A 436 -7.65 25.87 -39.07
C ILE A 436 -8.44 27.17 -38.87
N ASN A 437 -8.58 27.68 -37.64
CA ASN A 437 -9.29 28.92 -37.33
C ASN A 437 -8.37 29.94 -36.61
N PRO A 438 -7.70 30.84 -37.35
CA PRO A 438 -6.74 31.78 -36.79
C PRO A 438 -7.29 32.73 -35.71
N LYS A 439 -8.58 33.12 -35.80
CA LYS A 439 -9.22 33.97 -34.80
C LYS A 439 -9.42 33.23 -33.47
N MET A 440 -9.80 31.97 -33.54
CA MET A 440 -9.97 31.12 -32.36
C MET A 440 -8.61 30.83 -31.70
N LEU A 441 -7.58 30.59 -32.50
CA LEU A 441 -6.21 30.41 -31.99
C LEU A 441 -5.72 31.64 -31.22
N GLN A 442 -5.84 32.83 -31.81
CA GLN A 442 -5.45 34.09 -31.16
C GLN A 442 -6.24 34.36 -29.86
N GLN A 443 -7.52 33.99 -29.82
CA GLN A 443 -8.33 34.12 -28.62
C GLN A 443 -7.82 33.22 -27.48
N LEU A 444 -7.55 31.94 -27.77
CA LEU A 444 -7.03 30.99 -26.79
C LEU A 444 -5.63 31.37 -26.28
N GLU A 445 -4.76 31.88 -27.15
CA GLU A 445 -3.43 32.38 -26.76
C GLU A 445 -3.53 33.59 -25.81
N ASN A 446 -4.46 34.51 -26.08
CA ASN A 446 -4.72 35.64 -25.19
C ASN A 446 -5.25 35.18 -23.81
N GLU A 447 -6.17 34.23 -23.79
CA GLU A 447 -6.70 33.64 -22.55
C GLU A 447 -5.59 32.97 -21.73
N ILE A 448 -4.71 32.19 -22.36
CA ILE A 448 -3.54 31.59 -21.71
C ILE A 448 -2.61 32.65 -21.12
N SER A 449 -2.34 33.74 -21.86
CA SER A 449 -1.49 34.84 -21.39
C SER A 449 -2.06 35.52 -20.13
N ILE A 450 -3.38 35.71 -20.08
CA ILE A 450 -4.09 36.27 -18.92
C ILE A 450 -3.92 35.34 -17.70
N LEU A 451 -4.08 34.02 -17.87
CA LEU A 451 -3.90 33.04 -16.79
C LEU A 451 -2.47 33.03 -16.24
N ILE A 452 -1.46 33.10 -17.13
CA ILE A 452 -0.04 33.16 -16.75
C ILE A 452 0.24 34.43 -15.94
N LYS A 453 -0.26 35.58 -16.39
CA LYS A 453 -0.09 36.86 -15.68
C LYS A 453 -0.71 36.80 -14.29
N ARG A 454 -1.94 36.30 -14.17
CA ARG A 454 -2.63 36.14 -12.88
C ARG A 454 -1.86 35.25 -11.91
N LYS A 455 -1.30 34.12 -12.38
CA LYS A 455 -0.47 33.23 -11.57
C LYS A 455 0.81 33.91 -11.10
N SER A 456 1.46 34.68 -11.98
CA SER A 456 2.66 35.45 -11.63
C SER A 456 2.40 36.48 -10.53
N ASP A 457 1.25 37.17 -10.59
CA ASP A 457 0.85 38.14 -9.56
C ASP A 457 0.63 37.46 -8.18
N LEU A 458 0.07 36.25 -8.17
CA LEU A 458 -0.11 35.46 -6.94
C LEU A 458 1.23 35.01 -6.34
N LEU A 459 2.16 34.56 -7.18
CA LEU A 459 3.52 34.18 -6.76
C LEU A 459 4.30 35.36 -6.16
N ALA A 460 4.14 36.56 -6.74
CA ALA A 460 4.77 37.78 -6.24
C ALA A 460 4.22 38.20 -4.87
N LYS A 461 2.93 37.94 -4.60
CA LYS A 461 2.31 38.17 -3.30
C LYS A 461 2.76 37.15 -2.24
N ASP A 462 2.89 35.87 -2.61
CA ASP A 462 3.30 34.81 -1.67
C ASP A 462 4.73 35.00 -1.13
N ARG A 463 5.64 35.52 -1.97
CA ARG A 463 7.02 35.89 -1.58
C ARG A 463 7.11 37.08 -0.63
N ARG A 464 6.06 37.89 -0.48
CA ARG A 464 6.02 39.03 0.44
C ARG A 464 5.42 38.69 1.81
N THR A 465 4.78 37.53 1.92
CA THR A 465 4.07 37.05 3.13
C THR A 465 4.75 35.88 3.85
N LYS A 466 5.80 35.31 3.26
CA LYS A 466 6.76 34.40 3.92
C LYS A 466 7.95 35.21 4.39
#